data_AF-A0A7Y3G770-F1
#
_entry.id   AF-A0A7Y3G770-F1
#
_cell.length_a   1.000
_cell.length_b   1.000
_cell.length_c   1.000
_cell.angle_alpha   90.00
_cell.angle_beta   90.00
_cell.angle_gamma   90.00
#
_symmetry.space_group_name_H-M   'P 1'
#
loop_
_entity.id
_entity.type
_entity.pdbx_description
1 polymer ?
#
loop_
_entity_poly.entity_id
_entity_poly.type
_entity_poly.pdbx_seq_one_letter_code
_entity_poly.pdbx_strand_id
1 'polypeptide(L)'
;MHDLQFYREAFVSYLNDFTVAKEPDTLYSPINYILQLGGKRLRPVLTLMTAEVFDTDYKKAMDAALSIEVFHNFSLVHDDIMDDAPLRRGKKTVHEKWDINTGILSGDAMLI
;
A
#
# COMPACT_ATOMS: atom_id res chain seq x y z
N MET A 1 -21.26 -12.32 -2.89
CA MET A 1 -20.19 -12.21 -1.89
C MET A 1 -19.25 -13.39 -2.03
N HIS A 2 -18.06 -13.10 -2.53
CA HIS A 2 -16.97 -14.05 -2.64
C HIS A 2 -16.32 -14.29 -1.26
N ASP A 3 -15.40 -15.24 -1.18
CA ASP A 3 -14.61 -15.43 0.04
C ASP A 3 -13.52 -14.35 0.18
N LEU A 4 -12.91 -14.28 1.36
CA LEU A 4 -11.85 -13.31 1.67
C LEU A 4 -10.63 -13.46 0.75
N GLN A 5 -10.32 -14.70 0.35
CA GLN A 5 -9.14 -15.01 -0.45
C GLN A 5 -9.28 -14.43 -1.85
N PHE A 6 -10.47 -14.55 -2.45
CA PHE A 6 -10.80 -13.98 -3.74
C PHE A 6 -10.55 -12.46 -3.79
N TYR A 7 -11.11 -11.68 -2.86
CA TYR A 7 -10.92 -10.22 -2.86
C TYR A 7 -9.45 -9.85 -2.65
N ARG A 8 -8.73 -10.60 -1.82
CA ARG A 8 -7.32 -10.36 -1.58
C ARG A 8 -6.50 -10.60 -2.85
N GLU A 9 -6.75 -11.68 -3.58
CA GLU A 9 -6.06 -12.00 -4.83
C GLU A 9 -6.39 -10.97 -5.91
N ALA A 10 -7.66 -10.63 -6.07
CA ALA A 10 -8.10 -9.59 -7.02
C ALA A 10 -7.40 -8.25 -6.73
N PHE A 11 -7.36 -7.83 -5.46
CA PHE A 11 -6.70 -6.60 -5.07
C PHE A 11 -5.18 -6.66 -5.24
N VAL A 12 -4.53 -7.77 -4.88
CA VAL A 12 -3.07 -7.91 -5.04
C VAL A 12 -2.67 -7.87 -6.51
N SER A 13 -3.46 -8.50 -7.40
CA SER A 13 -3.24 -8.38 -8.84
C SER A 13 -3.30 -6.91 -9.27
N TYR A 14 -4.34 -6.20 -8.85
CA TYR A 14 -4.53 -4.79 -9.19
C TYR A 14 -3.42 -3.88 -8.63
N LEU A 15 -2.96 -4.14 -7.41
CA LEU A 15 -1.84 -3.43 -6.78
C LEU A 15 -0.54 -3.65 -7.56
N ASN A 16 -0.27 -4.87 -8.02
CA ASN A 16 0.94 -5.17 -8.78
C ASN A 16 0.96 -4.42 -10.13
N ASP A 17 -0.20 -4.31 -10.79
CA ASP A 17 -0.34 -3.54 -12.03
C ASP A 17 -0.13 -2.03 -11.80
N PHE A 18 -0.41 -1.53 -10.60
CA PHE A 18 -0.14 -0.15 -10.20
C PHE A 18 1.35 0.10 -9.87
N THR A 19 2.04 -0.88 -9.26
CA THR A 19 3.46 -0.77 -8.89
C THR A 19 4.38 -0.96 -10.09
N VAL A 20 4.50 0.07 -10.93
CA VAL A 20 5.37 0.08 -12.12
C VAL A 20 6.59 0.98 -11.86
N ALA A 21 7.71 0.69 -12.55
CA ALA A 21 8.87 1.57 -12.57
C ALA A 21 8.49 2.94 -13.16
N LYS A 22 8.68 4.00 -12.37
CA LYS A 22 8.42 5.39 -12.75
C LYS A 22 9.64 6.23 -12.36
N GLU A 23 9.85 7.32 -13.09
CA GLU A 23 10.93 8.28 -12.82
C GLU A 23 10.40 9.47 -12.00
N PRO A 24 11.14 9.96 -10.98
CA PRO A 24 12.49 9.53 -10.61
C PRO A 24 12.51 8.25 -9.76
N ASP A 25 13.44 7.33 -10.06
CA ASP A 25 13.55 6.05 -9.32
C ASP A 25 13.67 6.23 -7.80
N THR A 26 14.43 7.24 -7.36
CA THR A 26 14.63 7.54 -5.93
C THR A 26 13.34 7.85 -5.17
N LEU A 27 12.28 8.29 -5.86
CA LEU A 27 10.97 8.54 -5.26
C LEU A 27 10.07 7.29 -5.30
N TYR A 28 10.03 6.61 -6.44
CA TYR A 28 9.06 5.52 -6.68
C TYR A 28 9.55 4.14 -6.22
N SER A 29 10.87 3.88 -6.21
CA SER A 29 11.41 2.62 -5.68
C SER A 29 11.07 2.39 -4.19
N PRO A 30 11.17 3.39 -3.29
CA PRO A 30 10.71 3.25 -1.91
C PRO A 30 9.21 2.98 -1.77
N ILE A 31 8.37 3.65 -2.58
CA ILE A 31 6.92 3.47 -2.60
C ILE A 31 6.56 2.05 -3.02
N ASN A 32 7.11 1.60 -4.14
CA ASN A 32 6.93 0.23 -4.63
C ASN A 32 7.42 -0.79 -3.60
N TYR A 33 8.57 -0.52 -2.94
CA TYR A 33 9.12 -1.38 -1.91
C TYR A 33 8.16 -1.58 -0.73
N ILE A 34 7.65 -0.50 -0.12
CA ILE A 34 6.77 -0.63 1.04
C ILE A 34 5.43 -1.29 0.67
N LEU A 35 4.87 -0.94 -0.49
CA LEU A 35 3.65 -1.56 -1.00
C LEU A 35 3.82 -3.07 -1.23
N GLN A 36 5.03 -3.54 -1.55
CA GLN A 36 5.34 -4.95 -1.76
C GLN A 36 5.72 -5.74 -0.50
N LEU A 37 5.81 -5.12 0.68
CA LEU A 37 6.09 -5.83 1.95
C LEU A 37 4.96 -6.75 2.44
N GLY A 38 3.98 -7.06 1.58
CA GLY A 38 2.93 -8.05 1.84
C GLY A 38 1.88 -7.59 2.84
N GLY A 39 1.54 -8.45 3.80
CA GLY A 39 0.48 -8.19 4.79
C GLY A 39 -0.89 -8.75 4.38
N LYS A 40 -1.87 -8.64 5.29
CA LYS A 40 -3.19 -9.27 5.12
C LYS A 40 -4.10 -8.54 4.12
N ARG A 41 -3.78 -7.28 3.78
CA ARG A 41 -4.61 -6.39 2.94
C ARG A 41 -6.05 -6.27 3.43
N LEU A 42 -6.24 -6.19 4.76
CA LEU A 42 -7.57 -6.19 5.37
C LEU A 42 -8.40 -4.97 4.95
N ARG A 43 -7.80 -3.78 4.92
CA ARG A 43 -8.49 -2.52 4.60
C ARG A 43 -9.04 -2.46 3.16
N PRO A 44 -8.25 -2.76 2.11
CA PRO A 44 -8.79 -2.82 0.76
C PRO A 44 -9.83 -3.93 0.60
N VAL A 45 -9.62 -5.12 1.20
CA VAL A 45 -10.61 -6.20 1.15
C VAL A 45 -11.95 -5.79 1.78
N LEU A 46 -11.94 -5.13 2.94
CA LEU A 46 -13.16 -4.60 3.56
C LEU A 46 -13.86 -3.57 2.66
N THR A 47 -13.10 -2.77 1.92
CA THR A 47 -13.66 -1.78 0.97
C THR A 47 -14.41 -2.48 -0.17
N LEU A 48 -13.77 -3.50 -0.77
CA LEU A 48 -14.36 -4.30 -1.85
C LEU A 48 -15.61 -5.08 -1.39
N MET A 49 -15.54 -5.71 -0.22
CA MET A 49 -16.69 -6.41 0.37
C MET A 49 -17.84 -5.44 0.66
N THR A 50 -17.54 -4.25 1.16
CA THR A 50 -18.56 -3.23 1.45
C THR A 50 -19.30 -2.82 0.17
N ALA A 51 -18.60 -2.65 -0.95
CA ALA A 51 -19.24 -2.36 -2.23
C ALA A 51 -20.26 -3.44 -2.62
N GLU A 52 -19.89 -4.73 -2.49
CA GLU A 52 -20.82 -5.82 -2.81
C GLU A 52 -22.01 -5.94 -1.85
N VAL A 53 -21.82 -5.62 -0.56
CA VAL A 53 -22.93 -5.58 0.42
C VAL A 53 -23.99 -4.56 0.03
N PHE A 54 -23.61 -3.51 -0.71
CA PHE A 54 -24.51 -2.49 -1.25
C PHE A 54 -24.79 -2.69 -2.75
N ASP A 55 -24.82 -3.94 -3.22
CA ASP A 55 -25.17 -4.33 -4.60
C ASP A 55 -24.31 -3.64 -5.69
N THR A 56 -23.09 -3.25 -5.36
CA THR A 56 -22.13 -2.62 -6.28
C THR A 56 -21.02 -3.62 -6.61
N ASP A 57 -20.72 -3.81 -7.90
CA ASP A 57 -19.59 -4.63 -8.34
C ASP A 57 -18.29 -4.14 -7.67
N TYR A 58 -17.58 -5.05 -7.00
CA TYR A 58 -16.33 -4.76 -6.29
C TYR A 58 -15.29 -4.07 -7.19
N LYS A 59 -15.30 -4.34 -8.51
CA LYS A 59 -14.40 -3.71 -9.48
C LYS A 59 -14.55 -2.18 -9.51
N LYS A 60 -15.75 -1.65 -9.24
CA LYS A 60 -15.99 -0.20 -9.15
C LYS A 60 -15.35 0.44 -7.92
N ALA A 61 -15.03 -0.35 -6.90
CA ALA A 61 -14.41 0.11 -5.66
C ALA A 61 -12.88 -0.13 -5.63
N MET A 62 -12.29 -0.58 -6.76
CA MET A 62 -10.89 -0.97 -6.79
C MET A 62 -9.94 0.22 -6.58
N ASP A 63 -10.21 1.36 -7.22
CA ASP A 63 -9.44 2.59 -7.02
C ASP A 63 -9.53 3.06 -5.56
N ALA A 64 -10.73 3.04 -4.96
CA ALA A 64 -10.93 3.39 -3.56
C ALA A 64 -10.18 2.44 -2.60
N ALA A 65 -10.22 1.13 -2.88
CA ALA A 65 -9.47 0.14 -2.12
C ALA A 65 -7.95 0.37 -2.24
N LEU A 66 -7.46 0.72 -3.44
CA LEU A 66 -6.05 1.06 -3.68
C LEU A 66 -5.66 2.31 -2.90
N SER A 67 -6.44 3.39 -2.98
CA SER A 67 -6.19 4.62 -2.22
C SER A 67 -6.11 4.36 -0.72
N ILE A 68 -6.98 3.51 -0.17
CA ILE A 68 -6.95 3.14 1.25
C ILE A 68 -5.67 2.38 1.62
N GLU A 69 -5.20 1.46 0.77
CA GLU A 69 -3.95 0.72 1.03
C GLU A 69 -2.72 1.62 0.86
N VAL A 70 -2.70 2.50 -0.14
CA VAL A 70 -1.63 3.48 -0.33
C VAL A 70 -1.58 4.42 0.88
N PHE A 71 -2.72 4.96 1.30
CA PHE A 71 -2.83 5.79 2.50
C PHE A 71 -2.36 5.02 3.76
N HIS A 72 -2.79 3.76 3.92
CA HIS A 72 -2.30 2.97 5.04
C HIS A 72 -0.77 2.83 5.04
N ASN A 73 -0.15 2.59 3.88
CA ASN A 73 1.29 2.46 3.81
C ASN A 73 2.01 3.82 3.95
N PHE A 74 1.40 4.94 3.52
CA PHE A 74 1.91 6.30 3.80
C PHE A 74 2.12 6.46 5.32
N SER A 75 1.09 6.16 6.12
CA SER A 75 1.17 6.34 7.56
C SER A 75 2.27 5.48 8.15
N LEU A 76 2.44 4.25 7.67
CA LEU A 76 3.49 3.34 8.12
C LEU A 76 4.90 3.82 7.78
N VAL A 77 5.12 4.47 6.62
CA VAL A 77 6.44 5.05 6.28
C VAL A 77 6.82 6.11 7.31
N HIS A 78 5.89 7.01 7.61
CA HIS A 78 6.14 8.09 8.57
C HIS A 78 6.20 7.57 10.01
N ASP A 79 5.35 6.63 10.39
CA ASP A 79 5.38 5.96 11.70
C ASP A 79 6.73 5.27 11.93
N ASP A 80 7.26 4.57 10.91
CA ASP A 80 8.57 3.93 11.02
C ASP A 80 9.68 4.94 11.36
N ILE A 81 9.62 6.15 10.79
CA ILE A 81 10.58 7.23 11.08
C ILE A 81 10.36 7.78 12.49
N MET A 82 9.10 8.03 12.88
CA MET A 82 8.76 8.58 14.20
C MET A 82 9.14 7.63 15.34
N ASP A 83 8.99 6.32 15.12
CA ASP A 83 9.26 5.27 16.10
C ASP A 83 10.72 4.77 16.08
N ASP A 84 11.58 5.32 15.21
CA ASP A 84 12.96 4.84 14.97
C ASP A 84 13.00 3.32 14.70
N ALA A 85 12.03 2.84 13.91
CA ALA A 85 11.81 1.42 13.71
C ALA A 85 12.80 0.85 12.67
N PRO A 86 13.65 -0.12 13.04
CA PRO A 86 14.66 -0.62 12.11
C PRO A 86 14.09 -1.61 11.07
N LEU A 87 12.99 -2.28 11.41
CA LEU A 87 12.40 -3.36 10.62
C LEU A 87 10.88 -3.30 10.58
N ARG A 88 10.31 -3.57 9.40
CA ARG A 88 8.89 -3.82 9.16
C ARG A 88 8.71 -5.17 8.48
N ARG A 89 7.93 -6.06 9.13
CA ARG A 89 7.66 -7.43 8.64
C ARG A 89 8.94 -8.21 8.30
N GLY A 90 9.97 -8.04 9.11
CA GLY A 90 11.27 -8.70 8.94
C GLY A 90 12.14 -8.14 7.81
N LYS A 91 11.79 -6.99 7.23
CA LYS A 91 12.56 -6.27 6.21
C LYS A 91 12.91 -4.87 6.72
N LYS A 92 14.00 -4.27 6.22
CA LYS A 92 14.39 -2.90 6.57
C LYS A 92 13.25 -1.92 6.29
N THR A 93 13.02 -0.97 7.18
CA THR A 93 12.12 0.15 6.92
C THR A 93 12.68 1.05 5.82
N VAL A 94 11.84 1.95 5.28
CA VAL A 94 12.25 2.80 4.15
C VAL A 94 13.43 3.69 4.53
N HIS A 95 13.39 4.34 5.70
CA HIS A 95 14.46 5.24 6.14
C HIS A 95 15.77 4.51 6.47
N GLU A 96 15.71 3.26 6.93
CA GLU A 96 16.88 2.41 7.14
C GLU A 96 17.51 1.86 5.86
N LYS A 97 16.73 1.78 4.78
CA LYS A 97 17.20 1.23 3.50
C LYS A 97 17.71 2.32 2.56
N TRP A 98 17.10 3.50 2.58
CA TRP A 98 17.53 4.67 1.80
C TRP A 98 18.09 5.74 2.74
N ASP A 99 17.23 6.60 3.26
CA ASP A 99 17.52 7.61 4.27
C ASP A 99 16.20 8.24 4.76
N ILE A 100 16.28 9.05 5.81
CA ILE A 100 15.11 9.73 6.41
C ILE A 100 14.41 10.65 5.39
N ASN A 101 15.15 11.41 4.60
CA ASN A 101 14.57 12.38 3.65
C ASN A 101 13.77 11.69 2.55
N THR A 102 14.29 10.58 2.04
CA THR A 102 13.63 9.71 1.06
C THR A 102 12.36 9.12 1.67
N GLY A 103 12.42 8.66 2.93
CA GLY A 103 11.24 8.18 3.65
C GLY A 103 10.15 9.25 3.79
N ILE A 104 10.51 10.47 4.19
CA ILE A 104 9.56 11.59 4.29
C ILE A 104 8.93 11.87 2.92
N LEU A 105 9.75 12.10 1.89
CA LEU A 105 9.29 12.51 0.56
C LEU A 105 8.45 11.43 -0.13
N SER A 106 8.85 10.16 -0.02
CA SER A 106 8.05 9.04 -0.55
C SER A 106 6.73 8.90 0.19
N GLY A 107 6.71 9.08 1.51
CA GLY A 107 5.47 9.09 2.29
C GLY A 107 4.52 10.21 1.88
N ASP A 108 5.03 11.43 1.67
CA ASP A 108 4.24 12.57 1.21
C ASP A 108 3.66 12.32 -0.20
N ALA A 109 4.46 11.77 -1.11
CA ALA A 109 4.02 11.42 -2.46
C ALA A 109 2.96 10.30 -2.50
N MET A 110 2.87 9.48 -1.45
CA MET A 110 1.80 8.47 -1.33
C MET A 110 0.47 9.06 -0.88
N LEU A 111 0.47 10.25 -0.28
CA LEU A 111 -0.75 10.91 0.21
C LEU A 111 -1.46 11.76 -0.86
N ILE A 112 -0.72 12.25 -1.86
CA ILE A 112 -1.18 13.17 -2.91
C ILE A 112 -1.64 12.40 -4.15
#